data_AF-A0A9C6WJW4-F1
#
_entry.id   AF-A0A9C6WJW4-F1
#
_cell.length_a   1.000
_cell.length_b   1.000
_cell.length_c   1.000
_cell.angle_alpha   90.00
_cell.angle_beta   90.00
_cell.angle_gamma   90.00
#
_symmetry.space_group_name_H-M   'P 1'
#
loop_
_entity.id
_entity.type
_entity.pdbx_description
1 polymer ?
#
loop_
_entity_poly.entity_id
_entity_poly.type
_entity_poly.pdbx_seq_one_letter_code
_entity_poly.pdbx_strand_id
1 'polypeptide(L)'
;MEQAGGSSSTAHNSIGRNSPTEHSNANSEDHRRIWVGNLDARITEFQLLKLMQKCGAIEKFDMLFHKGGPMVGQSRGYAFVTFAQNEGATNALWKLDGTNVGSRSIAVRLAKNIKYDDLQKPKPRIEIPALGTGRREEKISKTEAIRAIEAKLKTLERQADDNLELNTTGREPNVSFIQRYQFNKDRDTLQRSAGLHGKYSKSKSSAPYHHHRPPHSKRH
;
A
#
# COMPACT_ATOMS: atom_id res chain seq x y z
N MET A 1 39.36 -76.41 -0.61
CA MET A 1 38.24 -75.85 -1.39
C MET A 1 36.98 -76.26 -0.68
N GLU A 2 36.14 -75.43 -0.07
CA GLU A 2 36.14 -74.02 0.31
C GLU A 2 35.02 -73.98 1.37
N GLN A 3 35.29 -73.38 2.52
CA GLN A 3 34.29 -73.21 3.58
C GLN A 3 33.35 -72.06 3.18
N ALA A 4 32.03 -72.28 3.22
CA ALA A 4 31.03 -71.22 3.32
C ALA A 4 30.40 -71.34 4.72
N GLY A 5 30.65 -70.42 5.66
CA GLY A 5 30.02 -69.09 5.75
C GLY A 5 28.61 -69.28 6.32
N GLY A 6 28.26 -68.93 7.56
CA GLY A 6 28.67 -67.80 8.39
C GLY A 6 27.43 -66.95 8.65
N SER A 7 26.92 -67.00 9.90
CA SER A 7 26.31 -65.94 10.74
C SER A 7 25.69 -64.71 10.05
N SER A 8 24.62 -64.04 10.48
CA SER A 8 23.77 -64.00 11.68
C SER A 8 22.91 -62.73 11.52
N SER A 9 21.72 -62.69 12.14
CA SER A 9 21.01 -61.48 12.63
C SER A 9 20.67 -60.34 11.64
N THR A 10 19.38 -60.05 11.47
CA THR A 10 18.91 -58.65 11.32
C THR A 10 17.55 -58.49 11.98
N ALA A 11 17.56 -57.83 13.13
CA ALA A 11 16.38 -57.25 13.76
C ALA A 11 15.90 -56.06 12.92
N HIS A 12 14.60 -56.02 12.59
CA HIS A 12 13.99 -54.83 12.02
C HIS A 12 13.49 -53.93 13.16
N ASN A 13 14.33 -52.98 13.56
CA ASN A 13 13.89 -51.78 14.29
C ASN A 13 14.31 -50.55 13.48
N SER A 14 13.34 -49.92 12.82
CA SER A 14 13.55 -48.67 12.08
C SER A 14 12.44 -47.69 12.44
N ILE A 15 12.65 -47.03 13.59
CA ILE A 15 12.74 -45.57 13.75
C ILE A 15 11.77 -44.73 12.93
N GLY A 16 10.96 -43.96 13.67
CA GLY A 16 9.94 -43.06 13.18
C GLY A 16 10.43 -42.12 12.08
N ARG A 17 9.66 -42.10 11.00
CA ARG A 17 9.63 -41.00 10.05
C ARG A 17 8.92 -39.81 10.70
N ASN A 18 9.64 -39.10 11.57
CA ASN A 18 9.33 -37.70 11.83
C ASN A 18 9.80 -36.91 10.61
N SER A 19 8.87 -36.62 9.72
CA SER A 19 9.01 -35.57 8.71
C SER A 19 9.40 -34.29 9.43
N PRO A 20 10.56 -33.67 9.15
CA PRO A 20 10.87 -32.38 9.72
C PRO A 20 9.85 -31.39 9.17
N THR A 21 9.11 -30.81 10.08
CA THR A 21 8.24 -29.68 9.90
C THR A 21 9.04 -28.52 9.27
N GLU A 22 8.81 -28.26 7.98
CA GLU A 22 9.32 -27.09 7.24
C GLU A 22 8.69 -25.81 7.76
N HIS A 23 9.14 -25.32 8.92
CA HIS A 23 8.67 -24.06 9.51
C HIS A 23 9.81 -23.06 9.78
N SER A 24 10.99 -23.25 9.18
CA SER A 24 12.13 -22.32 9.32
C SER A 24 12.34 -21.38 8.12
N ASN A 25 11.70 -21.62 6.97
CA ASN A 25 12.00 -20.87 5.73
C ASN A 25 11.00 -19.76 5.38
N ALA A 26 9.87 -19.65 6.09
CA ALA A 26 8.82 -18.68 5.76
C ALA A 26 9.28 -17.21 5.87
N ASN A 27 10.23 -16.91 6.77
CA ASN A 27 10.71 -15.54 6.98
C ASN A 27 11.73 -15.09 5.92
N SER A 28 12.42 -16.04 5.26
CA SER A 28 13.38 -15.71 4.21
C SER A 28 12.70 -15.45 2.86
N GLU A 29 11.58 -16.13 2.58
CA GLU A 29 10.80 -15.91 1.37
C GLU A 29 10.18 -14.51 1.30
N ASP A 30 9.80 -13.93 2.43
CA ASP A 30 9.13 -12.61 2.48
C ASP A 30 9.98 -11.49 1.84
N HIS A 31 11.32 -11.59 1.92
CA HIS A 31 12.23 -10.64 1.29
C HIS A 31 12.59 -11.00 -0.15
N ARG A 32 12.38 -12.26 -0.56
CA ARG A 32 12.72 -12.75 -1.91
C ARG A 32 11.53 -12.81 -2.85
N ARG A 33 10.32 -12.71 -2.32
CA ARG A 33 9.08 -12.80 -3.07
C ARG A 33 8.52 -11.44 -3.42
N ILE A 34 8.25 -11.24 -4.70
CA ILE A 34 7.66 -10.01 -5.23
C ILE A 34 6.29 -10.28 -5.83
N TRP A 35 5.43 -9.27 -5.77
CA TRP A 35 4.21 -9.15 -6.53
C TRP A 35 4.49 -8.27 -7.75
N VAL A 36 4.08 -8.74 -8.93
CA VAL A 36 4.16 -7.99 -10.18
C VAL A 36 2.74 -7.84 -10.70
N GLY A 37 2.29 -6.60 -10.89
CA GLY A 37 0.93 -6.33 -11.36
C GLY A 37 0.84 -5.21 -12.37
N ASN A 38 -0.40 -4.81 -12.66
CA ASN A 38 -0.74 -3.94 -13.80
C ASN A 38 -0.27 -4.54 -15.14
N LEU A 39 -0.21 -5.87 -15.24
CA LEU A 39 0.21 -6.55 -16.46
C LEU A 39 -0.82 -6.33 -17.57
N ASP A 40 -0.34 -6.17 -18.80
CA ASP A 40 -1.17 -6.21 -20.00
C ASP A 40 -1.68 -7.64 -20.20
N ALA A 41 -2.97 -7.80 -20.53
CA ALA A 41 -3.60 -9.10 -20.72
C ALA A 41 -2.95 -9.94 -21.83
N ARG A 42 -2.20 -9.30 -22.75
CA ARG A 42 -1.47 -9.95 -23.84
C ARG A 42 -0.11 -10.51 -23.41
N ILE A 43 0.40 -10.14 -22.24
CA ILE A 43 1.67 -10.64 -21.73
C ILE A 43 1.51 -12.08 -21.28
N THR A 44 2.34 -12.95 -21.85
CA THR A 44 2.38 -14.37 -21.50
C THR A 44 3.31 -14.60 -20.32
N GLU A 45 3.09 -15.70 -19.61
CA GLU A 45 3.96 -16.18 -18.54
C GLU A 45 5.42 -16.25 -18.99
N PHE A 46 5.69 -16.80 -20.17
CA PHE A 46 7.05 -16.91 -20.71
C PHE A 46 7.74 -15.54 -20.89
N GLN A 47 7.03 -14.55 -21.43
CA GLN A 47 7.59 -13.21 -21.63
C GLN A 47 7.92 -12.54 -20.28
N LEU A 48 7.02 -12.65 -19.31
CA LEU A 48 7.23 -12.10 -17.99
C LEU A 48 8.38 -12.81 -17.26
N LEU A 49 8.43 -14.14 -17.33
CA LEU A 49 9.50 -14.94 -16.75
C LEU A 49 10.87 -14.51 -17.31
N LYS A 50 10.97 -14.37 -18.64
CA LYS A 50 12.21 -13.95 -19.31
C LYS A 50 12.65 -12.54 -18.89
N LEU A 51 11.69 -11.64 -18.67
CA LEU A 51 11.98 -10.30 -18.16
C LEU A 51 12.53 -10.37 -16.72
N MET A 52 11.88 -11.13 -15.85
CA MET A 52 12.26 -11.25 -14.43
C MET A 52 13.61 -11.97 -14.24
N GLN A 53 13.97 -12.92 -15.11
CA GLN A 53 15.27 -13.60 -15.10
C GLN A 53 16.47 -12.63 -15.25
N LYS A 54 16.26 -11.43 -15.81
CA LYS A 54 17.32 -10.41 -15.92
C LYS A 54 17.70 -9.80 -14.56
N CYS A 55 16.84 -9.93 -13.56
CA CYS A 55 17.07 -9.38 -12.22
C CYS A 55 17.73 -10.40 -11.27
N GLY A 56 17.52 -11.69 -11.49
CA GLY A 56 18.12 -12.77 -10.71
C GLY A 56 17.56 -14.15 -11.05
N ALA A 57 18.12 -15.20 -10.44
CA ALA A 57 17.62 -16.56 -10.57
C ALA A 57 16.25 -16.71 -9.89
N ILE A 58 15.28 -17.27 -10.60
CA ILE A 58 13.91 -17.46 -10.12
C ILE A 58 13.79 -18.86 -9.52
N GLU A 59 13.28 -18.93 -8.30
CA GLU A 59 12.98 -20.18 -7.59
C GLU A 59 11.54 -20.63 -7.86
N LYS A 60 10.59 -19.68 -7.83
CA LYS A 60 9.17 -19.95 -8.07
C LYS A 60 8.51 -18.83 -8.86
N PHE A 61 7.59 -19.19 -9.74
CA PHE A 61 6.81 -18.26 -10.54
C PHE A 61 5.34 -18.69 -10.57
N ASP A 62 4.44 -17.80 -10.17
CA ASP A 62 3.00 -18.04 -10.13
C ASP A 62 2.25 -16.92 -10.87
N MET A 63 1.79 -17.16 -12.11
CA MET A 63 0.86 -16.25 -12.80
C MET A 63 -0.59 -16.69 -12.52
N LEU A 64 -1.43 -15.76 -12.06
CA LEU A 64 -2.79 -16.10 -11.67
C LEU A 64 -3.78 -15.86 -12.81
N PHE A 65 -4.65 -16.83 -13.04
CA PHE A 65 -5.70 -16.80 -14.06
C PHE A 65 -7.09 -16.85 -13.41
N HIS A 66 -8.08 -16.31 -14.10
CA HIS A 66 -9.47 -16.43 -13.69
C HIS A 66 -9.90 -17.90 -13.81
N LYS A 67 -10.35 -18.48 -12.69
CA LYS A 67 -10.79 -19.89 -12.63
C LYS A 67 -12.25 -20.12 -13.04
N GLY A 68 -13.04 -19.06 -13.20
CA GLY A 68 -14.44 -19.16 -13.55
C GLY A 68 -15.02 -17.84 -14.06
N GLY A 69 -16.27 -17.90 -14.53
CA GLY A 69 -16.97 -16.77 -15.15
C GLY A 69 -16.55 -16.52 -16.61
N PRO A 70 -17.02 -15.41 -17.20
CA PRO A 70 -16.79 -15.10 -18.62
C PRO A 70 -15.32 -14.90 -19.00
N MET A 71 -14.46 -14.60 -18.03
CA MET A 71 -13.03 -14.35 -18.22
C MET A 71 -12.16 -15.58 -17.92
N VAL A 72 -12.75 -16.77 -17.75
CA VAL A 72 -12.01 -18.01 -17.42
C VAL A 72 -10.83 -18.23 -18.36
N GLY A 73 -9.68 -18.59 -17.80
CA GLY A 73 -8.44 -18.77 -18.55
C GLY A 73 -7.70 -17.48 -18.92
N GLN A 74 -8.30 -16.30 -18.75
CA GLN A 74 -7.58 -15.03 -18.91
C GLN A 74 -6.72 -14.74 -17.68
N SER A 75 -5.57 -14.09 -17.91
CA SER A 75 -4.69 -13.68 -16.82
C SER A 75 -5.38 -12.63 -15.96
N ARG A 76 -5.17 -12.69 -14.64
CA ARG A 76 -5.70 -11.70 -13.70
C ARG A 76 -4.91 -10.40 -13.71
N GLY A 77 -3.92 -10.27 -14.59
CA GLY A 77 -3.07 -9.08 -14.71
C GLY A 77 -2.02 -8.96 -13.60
N TYR A 78 -1.72 -10.04 -12.87
CA TYR A 78 -0.64 -10.08 -11.89
C TYR A 78 -0.02 -11.47 -11.73
N ALA A 79 1.21 -11.50 -11.21
CA ALA A 79 1.98 -12.69 -10.91
C ALA A 79 2.77 -12.51 -9.61
N PHE A 80 3.19 -13.63 -9.02
CA PHE A 80 4.15 -13.67 -7.93
C PHE A 80 5.43 -14.34 -8.40
N VAL A 81 6.57 -13.78 -7.98
CA VAL A 81 7.89 -14.32 -8.32
C VAL A 81 8.71 -14.42 -7.05
N THR A 82 9.18 -15.62 -6.72
CA THR A 82 10.17 -15.82 -5.66
C THR A 82 11.53 -15.99 -6.32
N PHE A 83 12.48 -15.12 -5.96
CA PHE A 83 13.87 -15.26 -6.38
C PHE A 83 14.64 -16.18 -5.44
N ALA A 84 15.68 -16.85 -5.96
CA ALA A 84 16.59 -17.64 -5.14
C ALA A 84 17.38 -16.77 -4.15
N GLN A 85 17.59 -15.48 -4.47
CA GLN A 85 18.34 -14.51 -3.67
C GLN A 85 17.55 -13.21 -3.48
N ASN A 86 17.70 -12.57 -2.31
CA ASN A 86 17.06 -11.28 -2.00
C ASN A 86 17.48 -10.16 -2.98
N GLU A 87 18.72 -10.21 -3.44
CA GLU A 87 19.22 -9.25 -4.43
C GLU A 87 18.37 -9.26 -5.71
N GLY A 88 17.87 -10.43 -6.14
CA GLY A 88 16.99 -10.54 -7.31
C GLY A 88 15.68 -9.76 -7.13
N ALA A 89 15.07 -9.85 -5.95
CA ALA A 89 13.86 -9.11 -5.61
C ALA A 89 14.12 -7.60 -5.56
N THR A 90 15.20 -7.18 -4.89
CA THR A 90 15.58 -5.76 -4.79
C THR A 90 15.88 -5.16 -6.16
N ASN A 91 16.61 -5.88 -7.01
CA ASN A 91 16.91 -5.48 -8.38
C ASN A 91 15.63 -5.33 -9.23
N ALA A 92 14.67 -6.24 -9.07
CA ALA A 92 13.39 -6.15 -9.77
C ALA A 92 12.58 -4.92 -9.32
N LEU A 93 12.54 -4.63 -8.02
CA LEU A 93 11.88 -3.44 -7.49
C LEU A 93 12.47 -2.15 -8.08
N TRP A 94 13.80 -2.03 -8.16
CA TRP A 94 14.44 -0.82 -8.66
C TRP A 94 14.43 -0.67 -10.17
N LYS A 95 14.59 -1.77 -10.91
CA LYS A 95 14.76 -1.72 -12.37
C LYS A 95 13.45 -1.85 -13.13
N LEU A 96 12.47 -2.57 -12.60
CA LEU A 96 11.27 -2.97 -13.34
C LEU A 96 10.01 -2.23 -12.89
N ASP A 97 9.95 -1.68 -11.68
CA ASP A 97 8.80 -0.87 -11.25
C ASP A 97 8.61 0.36 -12.15
N GLY A 98 7.40 0.55 -12.66
CA GLY A 98 7.05 1.63 -13.58
C GLY A 98 7.44 1.41 -15.04
N THR A 99 8.15 0.32 -15.39
CA THR A 99 8.58 0.07 -16.77
C THR A 99 7.42 -0.35 -17.69
N ASN A 100 7.44 0.10 -18.94
CA ASN A 100 6.42 -0.25 -19.93
C ASN A 100 6.66 -1.67 -20.47
N VAL A 101 5.68 -2.55 -20.27
CA VAL A 101 5.66 -3.92 -20.78
C VAL A 101 4.35 -4.14 -21.53
N GLY A 102 4.42 -4.27 -22.85
CA GLY A 102 3.23 -4.24 -23.71
C GLY A 102 2.62 -2.84 -23.75
N SER A 103 1.32 -2.71 -23.46
CA SER A 103 0.62 -1.41 -23.41
C SER A 103 0.55 -0.76 -22.04
N ARG A 104 1.10 -1.39 -20.99
CA ARG A 104 0.97 -0.92 -19.60
C ARG A 104 2.32 -0.80 -18.91
N SER A 105 2.43 0.13 -17.97
CA SER A 105 3.57 0.21 -17.05
C SER A 105 3.38 -0.76 -15.89
N ILE A 106 4.28 -1.71 -15.70
CA ILE A 106 4.12 -2.71 -14.64
C ILE A 106 4.41 -2.11 -13.27
N ALA A 107 3.79 -2.66 -12.23
CA ALA A 107 4.06 -2.31 -10.85
C ALA A 107 4.72 -3.49 -10.14
N VAL A 108 5.81 -3.25 -9.42
CA VAL A 108 6.56 -4.27 -8.68
C VAL A 108 6.62 -3.90 -7.21
N ARG A 109 6.24 -4.85 -6.34
CA ARG A 109 6.21 -4.66 -4.88
C ARG A 109 6.68 -5.91 -4.17
N LEU A 110 7.12 -5.80 -2.92
CA LEU A 110 7.29 -6.99 -2.07
C LEU A 110 5.93 -7.69 -1.87
N ALA A 111 5.94 -9.01 -1.98
CA ALA A 111 4.74 -9.81 -1.79
C ALA A 111 4.44 -9.95 -0.30
N LYS A 112 3.16 -9.83 0.06
CA LYS A 112 2.71 -10.18 1.41
C LYS A 112 2.44 -11.67 1.45
N ASN A 113 3.18 -12.40 2.28
CA ASN A 113 2.93 -13.81 2.49
C ASN A 113 1.80 -13.93 3.52
N ILE A 114 0.58 -14.15 3.04
CA ILE A 114 -0.58 -14.32 3.90
C ILE A 114 -0.54 -15.76 4.42
N LYS A 115 -0.28 -15.94 5.71
CA LYS A 115 -0.38 -17.25 6.35
C LYS A 115 -1.83 -17.69 6.37
N TYR A 116 -2.11 -18.97 6.14
CA TYR A 116 -3.48 -19.49 6.11
C TYR A 116 -4.22 -19.26 7.44
N ASP A 117 -3.52 -19.20 8.57
CA ASP A 117 -4.08 -18.78 9.87
C ASP A 117 -4.66 -17.36 9.85
N ASP A 118 -4.03 -16.42 9.13
CA ASP A 118 -4.53 -15.04 9.04
C ASP A 118 -5.80 -14.92 8.19
N LEU A 119 -6.06 -15.90 7.29
CA LEU A 119 -7.29 -15.96 6.50
C LEU A 119 -8.51 -16.39 7.32
N GLN A 120 -8.30 -17.06 8.46
CA GLN A 120 -9.36 -17.41 9.41
C GLN A 120 -9.67 -16.28 10.39
N LYS A 121 -8.84 -15.23 10.44
CA LYS A 121 -9.11 -14.06 11.26
C LYS A 121 -10.35 -13.35 10.69
N PRO A 122 -11.41 -13.11 11.49
CA PRO A 122 -12.58 -12.42 10.98
C PRO A 122 -12.15 -11.07 10.41
N LYS A 123 -12.50 -10.82 9.14
CA LYS A 123 -12.21 -9.52 8.49
C LYS A 123 -12.63 -8.41 9.46
N PRO A 124 -11.73 -7.49 9.81
CA PRO A 124 -12.07 -6.43 10.74
C PRO A 124 -13.30 -5.71 10.20
N ARG A 125 -14.35 -5.61 11.02
CA ARG A 125 -15.52 -4.80 10.68
C ARG A 125 -15.03 -3.36 10.70
N ILE A 126 -14.81 -2.80 9.51
CA ILE A 126 -14.52 -1.37 9.37
C ILE A 126 -15.83 -0.67 9.66
N GLU A 127 -16.02 -0.21 10.89
CA GLU A 127 -17.12 0.67 11.25
C GLU A 127 -16.84 2.03 10.62
N ILE A 128 -17.45 2.30 9.47
CA ILE A 128 -17.42 3.61 8.83
C ILE A 128 -18.61 4.37 9.41
N PRO A 129 -18.41 5.39 10.28
CA PRO A 129 -19.52 6.09 10.95
C PRO A 129 -20.52 6.73 9.98
N ALA A 130 -20.08 7.03 8.75
CA ALA A 130 -20.91 7.60 7.69
C ALA A 130 -21.85 6.60 6.99
N LEU A 131 -21.64 5.29 7.14
CA LEU A 131 -22.57 4.26 6.65
C LEU A 131 -23.56 3.94 7.75
N GLY A 132 -24.64 4.71 7.79
CA GLY A 132 -25.63 4.77 8.87
C GLY A 132 -26.40 3.47 9.14
N THR A 133 -25.73 2.46 9.70
CA THR A 133 -26.38 1.33 10.36
C THR A 133 -26.29 1.53 11.87
N GLY A 134 -27.16 2.40 12.38
CA GLY A 134 -27.74 2.35 13.73
C GLY A 134 -26.81 2.14 14.92
N ARG A 135 -26.28 3.23 15.47
CA ARG A 135 -26.44 3.50 16.91
C ARG A 135 -26.95 4.93 17.05
N ARG A 136 -28.04 5.10 17.77
CA ARG A 136 -28.44 6.41 18.29
C ARG A 136 -27.37 6.77 19.31
N GLU A 137 -26.53 7.76 19.02
CA GLU A 137 -25.72 8.40 20.05
C GLU A 137 -26.69 8.99 21.06
N GLU A 138 -26.78 8.39 22.24
CA GLU A 138 -27.33 9.07 23.41
C GLU A 138 -26.43 10.27 23.65
N LYS A 139 -26.93 11.45 23.27
CA LYS A 139 -26.29 12.72 23.55
C LYS A 139 -26.06 12.77 25.05
N ILE A 140 -24.78 12.76 25.44
CA ILE A 140 -24.32 13.07 26.79
C ILE A 140 -25.19 14.20 27.33
N SER A 141 -25.91 13.94 28.41
CA SER A 141 -26.94 14.84 28.91
C SER A 141 -26.31 16.21 29.19
N LYS A 142 -27.06 17.29 28.98
CA LYS A 142 -26.57 18.66 29.22
C LYS A 142 -25.93 18.80 30.61
N THR A 143 -26.44 18.06 31.60
CA THR A 143 -25.92 18.03 32.97
C THR A 143 -24.57 17.32 33.09
N GLU A 144 -24.33 16.24 32.35
CA GLU A 144 -23.04 15.53 32.33
C GLU A 144 -21.94 16.39 31.70
N ALA A 145 -22.27 17.09 30.61
CA ALA A 145 -21.34 18.01 29.94
C ALA A 145 -20.96 19.19 30.85
N ILE A 146 -21.94 19.75 31.59
CA ILE A 146 -21.68 20.82 32.57
C ILE A 146 -20.75 20.32 33.67
N ARG A 147 -21.02 19.14 34.25
CA ARG A 147 -20.18 18.55 35.31
C ARG A 147 -18.75 18.28 34.84
N ALA A 148 -18.57 17.81 33.62
CA ALA A 148 -17.25 17.56 33.04
C ALA A 148 -16.45 18.86 32.89
N ILE A 149 -17.10 19.95 32.48
CA ILE A 149 -16.50 21.29 32.36
C ILE A 149 -16.12 21.83 33.75
N GLU A 150 -17.02 21.71 34.74
CA GLU A 150 -16.77 22.17 36.11
C GLU A 150 -15.59 21.44 36.77
N ALA A 151 -15.52 20.11 36.60
CA ALA A 151 -14.40 19.32 37.11
C ALA A 151 -13.07 19.72 36.45
N LYS A 152 -13.11 20.06 35.15
CA LYS A 152 -11.91 20.48 34.41
C LYS A 152 -11.44 21.86 34.85
N LEU A 153 -12.35 22.82 35.04
CA LEU A 153 -12.03 24.15 35.56
C LEU A 153 -11.39 24.08 36.95
N LYS A 154 -11.97 23.28 37.86
CA LYS A 154 -11.45 23.06 39.21
C LYS A 154 -10.02 22.47 39.22
N THR A 155 -9.71 21.63 38.23
CA THR A 155 -8.36 21.04 38.11
C THR A 155 -7.33 22.07 37.67
N LEU A 156 -7.72 22.99 36.77
CA LEU A 156 -6.85 24.05 36.26
C LEU A 156 -6.60 25.14 37.30
N GLU A 157 -7.60 25.44 38.12
CA GLU A 157 -7.46 26.40 39.24
C GLU A 157 -6.42 25.93 40.26
N ARG A 158 -6.25 24.61 40.41
CA ARG A 158 -5.21 24.01 41.25
C ARG A 158 -3.82 23.97 40.59
N GLN A 159 -3.70 24.29 39.30
CA GLN A 159 -2.45 24.22 38.52
C GLN A 159 -1.89 25.61 38.14
N ALA A 160 -2.56 26.71 38.54
CA ALA A 160 -2.22 28.05 38.08
C ALA A 160 -1.02 28.71 38.81
N ASP A 161 -0.41 28.07 39.81
CA ASP A 161 0.64 28.72 40.62
C ASP A 161 2.09 28.33 40.28
N ASP A 162 2.37 27.43 39.33
CA ASP A 162 3.73 26.82 39.23
C ASP A 162 4.43 26.78 37.86
N ASN A 163 3.98 27.47 36.81
CA ASN A 163 4.78 27.54 35.56
C ASN A 163 4.67 28.89 34.82
N LEU A 164 5.47 29.85 35.27
CA LEU A 164 5.88 31.01 34.47
C LEU A 164 7.36 30.85 34.11
N GLU A 165 7.68 30.38 32.90
CA GLU A 165 8.94 30.72 32.24
C GLU A 165 8.75 30.88 30.72
N LEU A 166 9.07 32.09 30.25
CA LEU A 166 9.15 32.49 28.85
C LEU A 166 10.55 32.16 28.32
N ASN A 167 10.67 31.25 27.35
CA ASN A 167 11.91 31.18 26.57
C ASN A 167 11.85 32.18 25.42
N THR A 168 12.44 33.36 25.66
CA THR A 168 12.66 34.40 24.66
C THR A 168 13.99 34.12 23.96
N THR A 169 13.99 33.47 22.79
CA THR A 169 15.12 33.55 21.85
C THR A 169 14.67 33.25 20.43
N GLY A 170 14.63 34.29 19.58
CA GLY A 170 14.86 34.10 18.13
C GLY A 170 13.73 34.37 17.13
N ARG A 171 12.77 35.28 17.36
CA ARG A 171 11.86 35.70 16.27
C ARG A 171 11.67 37.22 16.23
N GLU A 172 12.34 37.84 15.24
CA GLU A 172 12.20 39.25 14.86
C GLU A 172 10.72 39.68 14.71
N PRO A 173 10.39 40.93 15.06
CA PRO A 173 9.02 41.39 15.22
C PRO A 173 8.36 41.77 13.89
N ASN A 174 7.07 41.45 13.79
CA ASN A 174 6.07 42.17 13.00
C ASN A 174 6.35 42.43 11.50
N VAL A 175 6.33 41.35 10.69
CA VAL A 175 6.00 41.48 9.27
C VAL A 175 4.64 40.82 9.04
N SER A 176 3.65 41.62 8.63
CA SER A 176 2.32 41.12 8.28
C SER A 176 2.44 40.02 7.23
N PHE A 177 1.66 38.95 7.40
CA PHE A 177 1.65 37.79 6.51
C PHE A 177 1.42 38.20 5.03
N ILE A 178 0.66 39.28 4.83
CA ILE A 178 0.35 39.87 3.53
C ILE A 178 1.60 40.44 2.85
N GLN A 179 2.49 41.09 3.61
CA GLN A 179 3.77 41.61 3.08
C GLN A 179 4.74 40.49 2.73
N ARG A 180 4.78 39.40 3.52
CA ARG A 180 5.63 38.25 3.21
C ARG A 180 5.21 37.53 1.92
N TYR A 181 3.92 37.46 1.65
CA TYR A 181 3.40 36.88 0.42
C TYR A 181 3.72 37.74 -0.82
N GLN A 182 3.59 39.06 -0.71
CA GLN A 182 3.90 39.98 -1.81
C GLN A 182 5.38 39.94 -2.19
N PHE A 183 6.29 39.98 -1.22
CA PHE A 183 7.73 39.87 -1.46
C PHE A 183 8.12 38.57 -2.19
N ASN A 184 7.48 37.45 -1.84
CA ASN A 184 7.73 36.17 -2.52
C ASN A 184 7.15 36.15 -3.94
N LYS A 185 6.05 36.87 -4.21
CA LYS A 185 5.43 36.98 -5.54
C LYS A 185 6.30 37.80 -6.49
N ASP A 186 6.94 38.87 -6.02
CA ASP A 186 7.81 39.71 -6.85
C ASP A 186 9.10 38.98 -7.26
N ARG A 187 9.63 38.08 -6.42
CA ARG A 187 10.76 37.18 -6.76
C ARG A 187 10.44 36.21 -7.91
N ASP A 188 9.24 35.64 -7.92
CA ASP A 188 8.84 34.67 -8.95
C ASP A 188 8.62 35.34 -10.33
N THR A 189 8.26 36.62 -10.31
CA THR A 189 7.95 37.40 -11.52
C THR A 189 9.24 37.88 -12.23
N LEU A 190 10.30 38.19 -11.48
CA LEU A 190 11.62 38.58 -12.00
C LEU A 190 12.44 37.41 -12.56
N GLN A 191 12.09 36.16 -12.26
CA GLN A 191 12.77 34.98 -12.78
C GLN A 191 12.15 34.47 -14.10
N ARG A 192 10.93 34.91 -14.45
CA ARG A 192 10.22 34.54 -15.70
C ARG A 192 10.54 35.44 -16.89
N SER A 193 11.19 36.59 -16.70
CA SER A 193 11.50 37.54 -17.78
C SER A 193 12.78 37.22 -18.57
N ALA A 194 13.44 36.09 -18.32
CA ALA A 194 14.70 35.71 -18.98
C ALA A 194 14.61 34.44 -19.87
N GLY A 195 13.43 34.05 -20.35
CA GLY A 195 13.27 32.82 -21.15
C GLY A 195 12.20 32.90 -22.24
N LEU A 196 12.67 33.15 -23.46
CA LEU A 196 12.10 32.88 -24.79
C LEU A 196 10.58 32.89 -25.06
N HIS A 197 10.28 33.70 -26.08
CA HIS A 197 9.06 33.91 -26.84
C HIS A 197 8.57 32.63 -27.57
N GLY A 198 7.41 32.10 -27.18
CA GLY A 198 6.71 31.01 -27.87
C GLY A 198 5.25 31.38 -28.15
N LYS A 199 4.94 31.68 -29.41
CA LYS A 199 3.63 32.09 -29.90
C LYS A 199 2.60 30.97 -29.75
N TYR A 200 1.55 31.18 -28.96
CA TYR A 200 0.30 30.41 -29.07
C TYR A 200 -0.90 31.36 -29.09
N SER A 201 -1.59 31.35 -30.23
CA SER A 201 -2.84 32.04 -30.49
C SER A 201 -3.96 31.44 -29.63
N LYS A 202 -4.62 32.29 -28.85
CA LYS A 202 -5.76 31.96 -27.99
C LYS A 202 -7.06 32.19 -28.78
N SER A 203 -7.67 31.13 -29.33
CA SER A 203 -9.07 31.20 -29.73
C SER A 203 -9.93 31.10 -28.46
N LYS A 204 -10.77 32.11 -28.23
CA LYS A 204 -11.78 32.12 -27.17
C LYS A 204 -13.03 31.47 -27.76
N SER A 205 -13.41 30.27 -27.31
CA SER A 205 -14.81 29.84 -27.38
C SER A 205 -15.41 29.95 -25.98
N SER A 206 -16.33 30.91 -25.83
CA SER A 206 -17.14 31.06 -24.63
C SER A 206 -18.37 30.17 -24.82
N ALA A 207 -18.48 29.09 -24.05
CA ALA A 207 -19.72 28.33 -23.93
C ALA A 207 -20.11 28.29 -22.44
N PRO A 208 -21.28 28.82 -22.04
CA PRO A 208 -21.70 28.84 -20.65
C PRO A 208 -22.17 27.46 -20.20
N TYR A 209 -21.79 27.09 -18.98
CA TYR A 209 -22.17 25.87 -18.29
C TYR A 209 -23.70 25.70 -18.21
N HIS A 210 -24.24 24.67 -18.86
CA HIS A 210 -25.63 24.25 -18.71
C HIS A 210 -25.74 23.39 -17.43
N HIS A 211 -26.39 23.91 -16.39
CA HIS A 211 -26.74 23.13 -15.20
C HIS A 211 -27.92 22.21 -15.53
N HIS A 212 -27.69 20.90 -15.60
CA HIS A 212 -28.76 19.92 -15.67
C HIS A 212 -29.49 19.84 -14.32
N ARG A 213 -30.78 20.19 -14.31
CA ARG A 213 -31.70 19.90 -13.20
C ARG A 213 -32.14 18.43 -13.26
N PRO A 214 -32.22 17.70 -12.13
CA PRO A 214 -32.76 16.35 -12.10
C PRO A 214 -34.30 16.36 -12.31
N PRO A 215 -34.87 15.32 -12.95
CA PRO A 215 -36.30 15.28 -13.23
C PRO A 215 -37.14 15.01 -11.97
N HIS A 216 -38.22 15.78 -11.82
CA HIS A 216 -39.27 15.57 -10.84
C HIS A 216 -40.06 14.29 -11.19
N SER A 217 -40.14 13.35 -10.25
CA SER A 217 -41.08 12.23 -10.31
C SER A 217 -42.49 12.75 -10.01
N LYS A 218 -43.39 12.69 -11.00
CA LYS A 218 -44.83 12.78 -10.76
C LYS A 218 -45.33 11.38 -10.43
N ARG A 219 -45.78 11.22 -9.18
CA ARG A 219 -46.66 10.12 -8.76
C ARG A 219 -48.04 10.33 -9.39
N HIS A 220 -48.58 9.28 -10.01
CA HIS A 220 -50.00 8.99 -10.13
C HIS A 220 -50.20 7.51 -9.84
#